data_AF-A0A378B3N3-F1
#
_entry.id   AF-A0A378B3N3-F1
#
_cell.length_a   1.000
_cell.length_b   1.000
_cell.length_c   1.000
_cell.angle_alpha   90.00
_cell.angle_beta   90.00
_cell.angle_gamma   90.00
#
_symmetry.space_group_name_H-M   'P 1'
#
loop_
_entity.id
_entity.type
_entity.pdbx_description
1 polymer ?
#
loop_
_entity_poly.entity_id
_entity_poly.type
_entity_poly.pdbx_seq_one_letter_code
_entity_poly.pdbx_strand_id
1 'polypeptide(L)' 'MNEQQPFEAIRKSDEAGREYWSARNLGPLLDYKEWRNFYKVIAKAIISCEASGHPSADHFVETNKMSN' A
#
# COMPACT_ATOMS: atom_id res chain seq x y z
N MET A 1 12.93 -9.14 22.57
CA MET A 1 13.24 -8.58 21.24
C MET A 1 12.07 -7.68 20.87
N ASN A 2 12.29 -6.38 20.63
CA ASN A 2 11.20 -5.52 20.20
C ASN A 2 11.17 -5.60 18.67
N GLU A 3 10.36 -6.51 18.14
CA GLU A 3 10.01 -6.60 16.72
C GLU A 3 9.21 -5.35 16.35
N GLN A 4 9.93 -4.24 16.18
CA GLN A 4 9.40 -2.97 15.68
C GLN A 4 8.62 -3.32 14.40
N GLN A 5 7.31 -3.12 14.42
CA GLN A 5 6.40 -3.64 13.41
C GLN A 5 6.92 -3.23 12.02
N PRO A 6 7.25 -4.16 11.11
CA PRO A 6 7.87 -3.83 9.83
C PRO A 6 7.06 -2.80 9.03
N PHE A 7 5.75 -2.78 9.22
CA PHE A 7 4.81 -1.83 8.65
C PHE A 7 4.94 -0.42 9.24
N GLU A 8 5.28 -0.27 10.52
CA GLU A 8 5.52 1.05 11.12
C GLU A 8 6.81 1.69 10.57
N ALA A 9 7.82 0.89 10.24
CA ALA A 9 9.09 1.39 9.70
C ALA A 9 8.94 2.06 8.31
N ILE A 10 7.93 1.66 7.53
CA ILE A 10 7.63 2.22 6.20
C ILE A 10 6.40 3.13 6.19
N ARG A 11 5.84 3.41 7.37
CA ARG A 11 4.70 4.30 7.55
C ARG A 11 5.08 5.71 7.12
N LYS A 12 4.23 6.33 6.34
CA LYS A 12 4.36 7.73 5.93
C LYS A 12 3.20 8.53 6.47
N SER A 13 3.43 9.81 6.68
CA SER A 13 2.41 10.75 7.08
C SER A 13 2.30 11.82 6.01
N ASP A 14 1.07 12.15 5.63
CA ASP A 14 0.79 13.25 4.71
C ASP A 14 0.74 14.58 5.47
N GLU A 15 0.69 15.72 4.76
CA GLU A 15 0.60 17.06 5.38
C GLU A 15 -0.67 17.21 6.25
N ALA A 16 -1.72 16.45 5.94
CA ALA A 16 -2.95 16.37 6.74
C ALA A 16 -2.82 15.48 7.99
N GLY A 17 -1.65 14.91 8.29
CA GLY A 17 -1.43 14.00 9.43
C GLY A 17 -2.01 12.59 9.24
N ARG A 18 -2.45 12.25 8.02
CA ARG A 18 -2.98 10.93 7.67
C ARG A 18 -1.84 9.96 7.39
N GLU A 19 -1.95 8.75 7.94
CA GLU A 19 -0.96 7.69 7.77
C GLU A 19 -1.23 6.93 6.47
N TYR A 20 -0.18 6.72 5.66
CA TYR A 20 -0.26 5.96 4.43
C TYR A 20 0.99 5.10 4.21
N TRP A 21 0.85 4.05 3.40
CA TRP A 21 1.93 3.13 3.07
C TRP A 21 2.14 3.05 1.58
N SER A 22 3.40 3.09 1.16
CA SER A 22 3.74 2.84 -0.24
C SER A 22 3.65 1.35 -0.54
N ALA A 23 2.80 0.98 -1.50
CA ALA A 23 2.69 -0.39 -2.00
C ALA A 23 4.05 -0.99 -2.39
N ARG A 24 4.98 -0.18 -2.92
CA ARG A 24 6.34 -0.61 -3.28
C ARG A 24 7.17 -1.08 -2.09
N ASN A 25 6.97 -0.47 -0.92
CA ASN A 25 7.64 -0.87 0.32
C ASN A 25 6.89 -2.02 1.02
N LEU A 26 5.58 -2.08 0.85
CA LEU A 26 4.70 -3.11 1.42
C LEU A 26 4.93 -4.50 0.79
N GLY A 27 5.16 -4.56 -0.52
CA GLY A 27 5.42 -5.81 -1.24
C GLY A 27 6.55 -6.66 -0.63
N PRO A 28 7.79 -6.15 -0.53
CA PRO A 28 8.91 -6.91 0.04
C PRO A 28 8.74 -7.22 1.53
N LEU A 29 8.02 -6.40 2.30
CA LEU A 29 7.71 -6.69 3.71
C LEU A 29 6.78 -7.89 3.89
N LEU A 30 5.91 -8.12 2.92
CA LEU A 30 5.01 -9.27 2.86
C LEU A 30 5.64 -10.47 2.13
N ASP A 31 6.97 -10.46 1.94
CA ASP A 31 7.75 -11.48 1.24
C ASP A 31 7.37 -11.66 -0.24
N TYR A 32 6.73 -10.67 -0.87
CA TYR A 32 6.47 -10.72 -2.31
C TYR A 32 7.73 -10.40 -3.10
N LYS A 33 8.36 -11.44 -3.66
CA LYS A 33 9.51 -11.32 -4.58
C LYS A 33 9.18 -10.62 -5.90
N GLU A 34 7.94 -10.79 -6.38
CA GLU A 34 7.49 -10.22 -7.65
C GLU A 34 6.36 -9.22 -7.48
N TRP A 35 6.57 -8.02 -8.02
CA TRP A 35 5.57 -6.95 -8.03
C TRP A 35 4.25 -7.38 -8.69
N ARG A 36 4.29 -8.21 -9.75
CA ARG A 36 3.07 -8.70 -10.42
C ARG A 36 2.15 -9.50 -9.49
N ASN A 37 2.72 -10.28 -8.58
CA ASN A 37 1.93 -11.05 -7.61
C ASN A 37 1.34 -10.13 -6.54
N PHE A 38 2.12 -9.15 -6.09
CA PHE A 38 1.65 -8.16 -5.14
C PHE A 38 0.57 -7.24 -5.73
N TYR A 39 0.72 -6.84 -7.00
CA TYR A 39 -0.27 -6.03 -7.71
C TYR A 39 -1.64 -6.70 -7.76
N LYS A 40 -1.70 -8.02 -7.94
CA LYS A 40 -2.97 -8.78 -7.87
C LYS A 40 -3.63 -8.69 -6.49
N VAL A 41 -2.85 -8.64 -5.41
CA VAL A 41 -3.36 -8.49 -4.04
C VAL A 41 -3.90 -7.09 -3.83
N ILE A 42 -3.18 -6.06 -4.27
CA ILE A 42 -3.66 -4.66 -4.24
C ILE A 42 -4.98 -4.54 -5.02
N ALA A 43 -5.05 -5.09 -6.24
CA ALA A 43 -6.25 -5.06 -7.06
C ALA A 43 -7.45 -5.72 -6.35
N LYS A 44 -7.24 -6.84 -5.66
CA LYS A 44 -8.29 -7.47 -4.84
C LYS A 44 -8.71 -6.59 -3.66
N ALA A 45 -7.77 -5.92 -3.00
CA ALA A 45 -8.06 -5.01 -1.90
C ALA A 45 -8.88 -3.79 -2.37
N ILE A 46 -8.54 -3.24 -3.54
CA ILE A 46 -9.30 -2.17 -4.21
C ILE A 46 -10.74 -2.63 -4.45
N ILE A 47 -10.93 -3.77 -5.11
CA ILE A 47 -12.27 -4.31 -5.40
C ILE A 47 -13.08 -4.52 -4.11
N SER A 48 -12.43 -5.04 -3.05
CA SER A 48 -13.10 -5.24 -1.76
C SER A 48 -13.47 -3.92 -1.09
N CYS A 49 -12.65 -2.88 -1.24
CA CYS A 49 -12.93 -1.53 -0.73
C CYS A 49 -14.13 -0.91 -1.45
N GLU A 50 -14.16 -1.01 -2.78
CA GLU A 50 -15.28 -0.55 -3.61
C GLU A 50 -16.57 -1.31 -3.31
N ALA A 51 -16.47 -2.63 -3.15
CA ALA A 51 -17.61 -3.47 -2.77
C ALA A 51 -18.17 -3.12 -1.38
N SER A 52 -17.34 -2.55 -0.50
CA SER A 52 -17.75 -2.06 0.82
C SER A 52 -18.40 -0.67 0.77
N GLY A 53 -18.54 -0.06 -0.42
CA GLY A 53 -19.13 1.27 -0.60
C GLY A 53 -18.14 2.42 -0.41
N HIS A 54 -16.84 2.14 -0.32
CA HIS A 54 -15.80 3.16 -0.18
C HIS A 54 -15.11 3.38 -1.53
N PRO A 55 -15.00 4.63 -2.02
CA PRO A 55 -14.35 4.92 -3.28
C PRO A 55 -12.85 4.61 -3.20
N SER A 56 -12.38 3.69 -4.04
CA SER A 56 -10.99 3.28 -4.10
C SER A 56 -10.02 4.45 -4.29
N ALA A 57 -10.39 5.47 -5.07
CA ALA A 57 -9.57 6.65 -5.32
C ALA A 57 -9.25 7.49 -4.06
N ASP A 58 -10.05 7.40 -3.00
CA ASP A 58 -9.81 8.12 -1.74
C ASP A 58 -8.80 7.37 -0.85
N HIS A 59 -8.72 6.05 -1.01
CA HIS A 59 -7.90 5.15 -0.20
C HIS A 59 -6.64 4.63 -0.92
N PHE A 60 -6.67 4.57 -2.25
CA PHE A 60 -5.62 4.05 -3.11
C PHE A 60 -5.20 5.11 -4.13
N VAL A 61 -4.11 5.81 -3.84
CA VAL A 61 -3.52 6.77 -4.76
C VAL A 61 -2.57 6.05 -5.70
N GLU A 62 -2.94 5.96 -6.99
CA GLU A 62 -2.03 5.46 -8.01
C GLU A 62 -0.87 6.45 -8.20
N THR A 63 0.30 6.14 -7.63
CA THR A 63 1.49 6.96 -7.83
C THR A 63 2.14 6.54 -9.15
N ASN A 64 1.88 7.26 -10.24
CA ASN A 64 2.62 7.11 -11.49
C ASN A 64 4.03 7.73 -11.34
N LYS A 65 4.88 7.13 -10.51
CA LYS A 65 6.30 7.48 -10.51
C LYS A 65 6.95 6.75 -11.67
N MET A 66 6.92 7.36 -12.86
CA MET A 66 7.75 6.94 -13.97
C MET A 66 9.21 7.13 -13.55
N SER A 67 9.93 6.04 -13.33
CA SER A 67 11.38 6.07 -13.26
C SER A 67 11.88 6.47 -14.65
N ASN A 68 12.46 7.67 -14.76
CA ASN A 68 13.28 8.03 -15.91
C ASN A 68 14.74 7.70 -15.58
#